data_AF-F2Z9C6-F1
#
_entry.id   AF-F2Z9C6-F1
#
_cell.length_a   1.000
_cell.length_b   1.000
_cell.length_c   1.000
_cell.angle_alpha   90.00
_cell.angle_beta   90.00
_cell.angle_gamma   90.00
#
_symmetry.space_group_name_H-M   'P 1'
#
loop_
_entity.id
_entity.type
_entity.pdbx_description
1 polymer ?
#
loop_
_entity_poly.entity_id
_entity_poly.type
_entity_poly.pdbx_seq_one_letter_code
_entity_poly.pdbx_strand_id
1 'polypeptide(L)'
;LENTLKIPTLLHFIDAECFIVSTVNALRTPMINASMVLCDRHFGGINYPVGGVGEIGKSLAKGLVRKGGEILYKANVISVIIDDGKAVGVKLADGREFYAKTIISNATRWDTSGKLVQKENLPKEEENFQKAYVKAPSFLSIHLGVKADVSPRGTDCHHFVLEDDWKNLESPYGSIFLSIPTVLDSSLAPEGCHILHVFTTSSIEDWEGLSRKDYVVKKEIVADKIISRLEKQLFPGLKSAILFKEVGTPKTHR
;
A
#
# COMPACT_ATOMS: atom_id res chain seq x y z
N LEU A 1 0.06 10.12 -26.70
CA LEU A 1 0.70 11.27 -26.05
C LEU A 1 1.96 11.71 -26.81
N GLU A 2 2.84 10.79 -27.20
CA GLU A 2 4.08 11.06 -27.95
C GLU A 2 3.88 11.83 -29.27
N ASN A 3 2.73 11.65 -29.94
CA ASN A 3 2.41 12.37 -31.19
C ASN A 3 2.01 13.85 -30.99
N THR A 4 1.78 14.28 -29.74
CA THR A 4 1.27 15.62 -29.41
C THR A 4 2.20 16.39 -28.47
N LEU A 5 2.89 15.70 -27.56
CA LEU A 5 3.85 16.28 -26.62
C LEU A 5 5.25 15.73 -26.93
N LYS A 6 6.18 16.62 -27.29
CA LYS A 6 7.56 16.26 -27.70
C LYS A 6 8.63 16.63 -26.67
N ILE A 7 8.23 16.98 -25.44
CA ILE A 7 9.17 17.31 -24.35
C ILE A 7 9.39 16.03 -23.53
N PRO A 8 10.55 15.34 -23.64
CA PRO A 8 10.74 14.04 -23.01
C PRO A 8 10.57 14.08 -21.48
N THR A 9 11.06 15.13 -20.83
CA THR A 9 10.94 15.32 -19.38
C THR A 9 9.48 15.42 -18.92
N LEU A 10 8.62 16.03 -19.74
CA LEU A 10 7.19 16.13 -19.42
C LEU A 10 6.48 14.78 -19.57
N LEU A 11 6.86 13.97 -20.56
CA LEU A 11 6.33 12.62 -20.72
C LEU A 11 6.71 11.73 -19.52
N HIS A 12 7.97 11.79 -19.10
CA HIS A 12 8.45 11.09 -17.91
C HIS A 12 7.73 11.53 -16.63
N PHE A 13 7.49 12.83 -16.47
CA PHE A 13 6.69 13.35 -15.36
C PHE A 13 5.27 12.78 -15.38
N ILE A 14 4.60 12.76 -16.54
CA ILE A 14 3.26 12.18 -16.69
C ILE A 14 3.27 10.68 -16.37
N ASP A 15 4.30 9.94 -16.79
CA ASP A 15 4.46 8.53 -16.46
C ASP A 15 4.61 8.31 -14.95
N ALA A 16 5.44 9.12 -14.27
CA ALA A 16 5.57 9.06 -12.81
C ALA A 16 4.25 9.37 -12.11
N GLU A 17 3.55 10.43 -12.50
CA GLU A 17 2.25 10.80 -11.90
C GLU A 17 1.22 9.68 -12.08
N CYS A 18 1.14 9.08 -13.28
CA CYS A 18 0.27 7.92 -13.51
C CYS A 18 0.70 6.73 -12.66
N PHE A 19 2.00 6.45 -12.55
CA PHE A 19 2.51 5.35 -11.77
C PHE A 19 2.23 5.52 -10.26
N ILE A 20 2.36 6.73 -9.73
CA ILE A 20 2.09 7.05 -8.31
C ILE A 20 0.67 6.63 -7.89
N VAL A 21 -0.29 6.64 -8.82
CA VAL A 21 -1.71 6.45 -8.53
C VAL A 21 -2.28 5.13 -9.02
N SER A 22 -1.78 4.61 -10.14
CA SER A 22 -2.31 3.39 -10.77
C SER A 22 -1.31 2.23 -10.72
N THR A 23 -0.07 2.47 -10.24
CA THR A 23 1.04 1.52 -10.24
C THR A 23 1.45 1.03 -11.63
N VAL A 24 1.04 1.73 -12.69
CA VAL A 24 1.43 1.48 -14.07
C VAL A 24 1.70 2.80 -14.80
N ASN A 25 2.47 2.76 -15.88
CA ASN A 25 2.78 3.97 -16.68
C ASN A 25 1.53 4.58 -17.37
N ALA A 26 1.73 5.71 -18.05
CA ALA A 26 0.64 6.45 -18.68
C ALA A 26 -0.06 5.67 -19.80
N LEU A 27 0.64 4.79 -20.53
CA LEU A 27 0.06 3.98 -21.60
C LEU A 27 -0.91 2.91 -21.09
N ARG A 28 -0.75 2.49 -19.83
CA ARG A 28 -1.60 1.48 -19.17
C ARG A 28 -2.61 2.09 -18.21
N THR A 29 -2.55 3.39 -17.99
CA THR A 29 -3.50 4.12 -17.14
C THR A 29 -4.65 4.66 -17.98
N PRO A 30 -5.92 4.30 -17.68
CA PRO A 30 -7.06 4.90 -18.35
C PRO A 30 -7.01 6.43 -18.24
N MET A 31 -7.21 7.14 -19.36
CA MET A 31 -7.03 8.59 -19.43
C MET A 31 -7.87 9.36 -18.39
N ILE A 32 -9.07 8.85 -18.09
CA ILE A 32 -9.94 9.44 -17.06
C ILE A 32 -9.34 9.36 -15.64
N ASN A 33 -8.58 8.31 -15.33
CA ASN A 33 -7.88 8.18 -14.05
C ASN A 33 -6.67 9.12 -14.01
N ALA A 34 -5.92 9.19 -15.12
CA ALA A 34 -4.78 10.10 -15.24
C ALA A 34 -5.22 11.57 -15.09
N SER A 35 -6.33 11.97 -15.74
CA SER A 35 -6.85 13.33 -15.65
C SER A 35 -7.36 13.66 -14.24
N MET A 36 -8.08 12.73 -13.60
CA MET A 36 -8.53 12.92 -12.22
C MET A 36 -7.35 13.20 -11.30
N VAL A 37 -6.26 12.44 -11.43
CA VAL A 37 -5.10 12.57 -10.53
C VAL A 37 -4.34 13.87 -10.75
N LEU A 38 -4.11 14.22 -12.02
CA LEU A 38 -3.44 15.47 -12.37
C LEU A 38 -4.27 16.69 -11.95
N CYS A 39 -5.61 16.63 -12.03
CA CYS A 39 -6.47 17.74 -11.63
C CYS A 39 -6.68 17.80 -10.12
N ASP A 40 -7.03 16.69 -9.47
CA ASP A 40 -7.54 16.69 -8.09
C ASP A 40 -6.47 17.13 -7.08
N ARG A 41 -5.21 16.73 -7.27
CA ARG A 41 -4.09 17.22 -6.42
C ARG A 41 -3.85 18.72 -6.56
N HIS A 42 -4.04 19.29 -7.76
CA HIS A 42 -3.79 20.71 -8.04
C HIS A 42 -4.96 21.60 -7.62
N PHE A 43 -6.20 21.13 -7.71
CA PHE A 43 -7.39 21.92 -7.38
C PHE A 43 -7.96 21.62 -5.99
N GLY A 44 -8.07 20.35 -5.61
CA GLY A 44 -8.61 19.91 -4.31
C GLY A 44 -7.58 19.91 -3.18
N GLY A 45 -6.29 19.86 -3.53
CA GLY A 45 -5.18 19.78 -2.59
C GLY A 45 -5.03 18.41 -1.93
N ILE A 46 -4.02 18.28 -1.07
CA ILE A 46 -3.72 17.05 -0.33
C ILE A 46 -3.84 17.36 1.15
N ASN A 47 -4.73 16.64 1.84
CA ASN A 47 -5.02 16.84 3.25
C ASN A 47 -4.44 15.71 4.10
N TYR A 48 -3.90 16.05 5.27
CA TYR A 48 -3.35 15.10 6.23
C TYR A 48 -4.19 15.10 7.52
N PRO A 49 -4.73 13.95 7.96
CA PRO A 49 -5.48 13.87 9.21
C PRO A 49 -4.54 13.94 10.42
N VAL A 50 -4.84 14.84 11.37
CA VAL A 50 -4.15 14.90 12.67
C VAL A 50 -4.28 13.56 13.39
N GLY A 51 -3.18 13.06 13.96
CA GLY A 51 -3.06 11.71 14.53
C GLY A 51 -2.78 10.62 13.48
N GLY A 52 -2.67 11.01 12.21
CA GLY A 52 -2.32 10.14 11.08
C GLY A 52 -3.50 9.37 10.50
N VAL A 53 -3.25 8.71 9.36
CA VAL A 53 -4.30 8.06 8.55
C VAL A 53 -5.08 6.97 9.30
N GLY A 54 -4.49 6.38 10.35
CA GLY A 54 -5.16 5.41 11.21
C GLY A 54 -6.38 5.97 11.96
N GLU A 55 -6.44 7.28 12.19
CA GLU A 55 -7.59 7.92 12.86
C GLU A 55 -8.86 7.88 12.02
N ILE A 56 -8.76 7.78 10.68
CA ILE A 56 -9.93 7.62 9.80
C ILE A 56 -10.66 6.32 10.14
N GLY A 57 -9.93 5.20 10.16
CA GLY A 57 -10.49 3.88 10.48
C GLY A 57 -11.05 3.82 11.90
N LYS A 58 -10.31 4.37 12.88
CA LYS A 58 -10.78 4.45 14.28
C LYS A 58 -12.04 5.30 14.41
N SER A 59 -12.13 6.42 13.70
CA SER A 59 -13.30 7.31 13.74
C SER A 59 -14.54 6.66 13.14
N LEU A 60 -14.39 5.94 12.02
CA LEU A 60 -15.45 5.13 11.43
C LEU A 60 -15.92 4.03 12.38
N ALA A 61 -14.99 3.29 12.99
CA ALA A 61 -15.30 2.25 13.96
C ALA A 61 -16.07 2.80 15.18
N LYS A 62 -15.60 3.91 15.77
CA LYS A 62 -16.32 4.62 16.84
C LYS A 62 -17.71 5.06 16.40
N GLY A 63 -17.84 5.57 15.17
CA GLY A 63 -19.12 5.96 14.58
C GLY A 63 -20.12 4.81 14.47
N LEU A 64 -19.68 3.66 13.98
CA LEU A 64 -20.49 2.44 13.87
C LEU A 64 -20.99 1.98 15.24
N VAL A 65 -20.11 1.91 16.23
CA VAL A 65 -20.48 1.51 17.61
C VAL A 65 -21.48 2.48 18.22
N ARG A 66 -21.28 3.81 18.06
CA ARG A 66 -22.24 4.82 18.54
C ARG A 66 -23.63 4.71 17.90
N LYS A 67 -23.73 4.13 16.70
CA LYS A 67 -25.00 3.87 16.02
C LYS A 67 -25.61 2.51 16.36
N GLY A 68 -25.05 1.80 17.34
CA GLY A 68 -25.53 0.49 17.82
C GLY A 68 -24.94 -0.70 17.07
N GLY A 69 -23.93 -0.50 16.22
CA GLY A 69 -23.20 -1.60 15.58
C GLY A 69 -22.22 -2.28 16.55
N GLU A 70 -21.92 -3.54 16.28
CA GLU A 70 -20.91 -4.31 17.01
C GLU A 70 -19.69 -4.59 16.15
N ILE A 71 -18.49 -4.51 16.73
CA ILE A 71 -17.23 -4.83 16.05
C ILE A 71 -16.53 -5.92 16.82
N LEU A 72 -16.45 -7.10 16.21
CA LEU A 72 -15.79 -8.26 16.82
C LEU A 72 -14.39 -8.43 16.22
N TYR A 73 -13.37 -8.15 17.03
CA TYR A 73 -11.98 -8.38 16.64
C TYR A 73 -11.58 -9.84 16.85
N LYS A 74 -10.51 -10.27 16.18
CA LYS A 74 -10.01 -11.66 16.22
C LYS A 74 -11.08 -12.69 15.83
N ALA A 75 -12.04 -12.28 15.01
CA ALA A 75 -13.13 -13.10 14.51
C ALA A 75 -12.86 -13.49 13.05
N ASN A 76 -11.90 -14.39 12.83
CA ASN A 76 -11.51 -14.82 11.49
C ASN A 76 -12.64 -15.62 10.82
N VAL A 77 -13.30 -15.05 9.82
CA VAL A 77 -14.33 -15.74 9.02
C VAL A 77 -13.65 -16.72 8.06
N ILE A 78 -14.08 -17.98 8.10
CA ILE A 78 -13.53 -19.05 7.24
C ILE A 78 -14.49 -19.50 6.14
N SER A 79 -15.79 -19.27 6.30
CA SER A 79 -16.78 -19.54 5.25
C SER A 79 -18.03 -18.68 5.40
N VAL A 80 -18.70 -18.47 4.26
CA VAL A 80 -20.06 -17.93 4.19
C VAL A 80 -21.04 -19.10 4.18
N ILE A 81 -22.06 -19.02 5.03
CA ILE A 81 -23.13 -20.00 5.10
C ILE A 81 -24.14 -19.68 3.99
N ILE A 82 -24.34 -20.63 3.08
CA ILE A 82 -25.28 -20.50 1.96
C ILE A 82 -26.45 -21.46 2.20
N ASP A 83 -27.66 -20.94 2.06
CA ASP A 83 -28.91 -21.70 2.11
C ASP A 83 -29.77 -21.32 0.89
N ASP A 84 -30.26 -22.32 0.15
CA ASP A 84 -30.98 -22.17 -1.13
C ASP A 84 -30.36 -21.11 -2.08
N GLY A 85 -29.03 -21.18 -2.26
CA GLY A 85 -28.28 -20.24 -3.10
C GLY A 85 -28.08 -18.83 -2.53
N LYS A 86 -28.61 -18.54 -1.33
CA LYS A 86 -28.53 -17.24 -0.66
C LYS A 86 -27.53 -17.26 0.51
N ALA A 87 -26.74 -16.21 0.65
CA ALA A 87 -25.91 -16.02 1.84
C ALA A 87 -26.77 -15.66 3.06
N VAL A 88 -26.69 -16.48 4.10
CA VAL A 88 -27.50 -16.34 5.33
C VAL A 88 -26.67 -16.17 6.60
N GLY A 89 -25.35 -16.35 6.52
CA GLY A 89 -24.47 -16.21 7.67
C GLY A 89 -23.00 -16.38 7.33
N VAL A 90 -22.18 -16.39 8.38
CA VAL A 90 -20.74 -16.64 8.32
C VAL A 90 -20.32 -17.57 9.44
N LYS A 91 -19.29 -18.38 9.19
CA LYS A 91 -18.64 -19.25 10.16
C LYS A 91 -17.25 -18.76 10.46
N LEU A 92 -16.92 -18.69 11.75
CA LEU A 92 -15.59 -18.32 12.24
C LEU A 92 -14.68 -19.53 12.40
N ALA A 93 -13.37 -19.28 12.42
CA ALA A 93 -12.34 -20.30 12.64
C ALA A 93 -12.47 -21.02 13.99
N ASP A 94 -13.06 -20.35 15.00
CA ASP A 94 -13.32 -20.93 16.33
C ASP A 94 -14.65 -21.71 16.41
N GLY A 95 -15.34 -21.89 15.28
CA GLY A 95 -16.56 -22.66 15.17
C GLY A 95 -17.85 -21.87 15.43
N ARG A 96 -17.77 -20.62 15.90
CA ARG A 96 -18.97 -19.77 16.04
C ARG A 96 -19.59 -19.46 14.69
N GLU A 97 -20.91 -19.34 14.68
CA GLU A 97 -21.70 -19.01 13.49
C GLU A 97 -22.57 -17.78 13.77
N PHE A 98 -22.63 -16.87 12.80
CA PHE A 98 -23.42 -15.64 12.87
C PHE A 98 -24.35 -15.58 11.66
N TYR A 99 -25.63 -15.32 11.89
CA TYR A 99 -26.64 -15.24 10.83
C TYR A 99 -27.11 -13.80 10.62
N ALA A 100 -27.32 -13.44 9.36
CA ALA A 100 -27.83 -12.12 8.98
C ALA A 100 -28.61 -12.18 7.68
N LYS A 101 -29.50 -11.20 7.49
CA LYS A 101 -30.28 -11.06 6.25
C LYS A 101 -29.42 -10.67 5.03
N THR A 102 -28.28 -10.03 5.29
CA THR A 102 -27.36 -9.50 4.27
C THR A 102 -25.93 -9.68 4.76
N ILE A 103 -25.08 -10.21 3.89
CA ILE A 103 -23.65 -10.39 4.13
C ILE A 103 -22.89 -9.47 3.17
N ILE A 104 -22.04 -8.60 3.73
CA ILE A 104 -21.17 -7.71 2.95
C ILE A 104 -19.73 -8.16 3.19
N SER A 105 -19.05 -8.60 2.13
CA SER A 105 -17.63 -8.98 2.19
C SER A 105 -16.76 -7.80 1.80
N ASN A 106 -15.85 -7.42 2.71
CA ASN A 106 -14.73 -6.51 2.41
C ASN A 106 -13.40 -7.28 2.25
N ALA A 107 -13.44 -8.62 2.19
CA ALA A 107 -12.29 -9.41 1.78
C ALA A 107 -12.03 -9.22 0.28
N THR A 108 -10.85 -9.62 -0.20
CA THR A 108 -10.56 -9.51 -1.63
C THR A 108 -11.59 -10.32 -2.44
N ARG A 109 -11.85 -9.91 -3.69
CA ARG A 109 -12.74 -10.66 -4.58
C ARG A 109 -12.30 -12.12 -4.76
N TRP A 110 -10.98 -12.34 -4.83
CA TRP A 110 -10.38 -13.68 -4.87
C TRP A 110 -10.63 -14.48 -3.60
N ASP A 111 -10.51 -13.90 -2.41
CA ASP A 111 -10.77 -14.61 -1.16
C ASP A 111 -12.26 -14.87 -0.95
N THR A 112 -13.11 -13.90 -1.30
CA THR A 112 -14.57 -14.04 -1.18
C THR A 112 -15.07 -15.16 -2.07
N SER A 113 -14.78 -15.12 -3.37
CA SER A 113 -15.24 -16.13 -4.32
C SER A 113 -14.49 -17.46 -4.20
N GLY A 114 -13.21 -17.44 -3.79
CA GLY A 114 -12.38 -18.65 -3.79
C GLY A 114 -12.35 -19.39 -2.45
N LYS A 115 -12.22 -18.68 -1.31
CA LYS A 115 -12.04 -19.30 0.01
C LYS A 115 -13.32 -19.29 0.84
N LEU A 116 -14.01 -18.16 0.88
CA LEU A 116 -15.12 -17.95 1.80
C LEU A 116 -16.44 -18.52 1.25
N VAL A 117 -16.71 -18.34 -0.04
CA VAL A 117 -17.86 -18.93 -0.72
C VAL A 117 -17.40 -20.20 -1.44
N GLN A 118 -17.48 -21.33 -0.75
CA GLN A 118 -17.10 -22.63 -1.33
C GLN A 118 -18.22 -23.13 -2.24
N LYS A 119 -18.22 -22.68 -3.50
CA LYS A 119 -19.06 -23.26 -4.55
C LYS A 119 -18.22 -24.16 -5.44
N GLU A 120 -18.77 -25.34 -5.77
CA GLU A 120 -18.12 -26.30 -6.68
C GLU A 120 -17.89 -25.68 -8.07
N ASN A 121 -18.77 -24.77 -8.50
CA ASN A 121 -18.64 -24.02 -9.74
C ASN A 121 -18.84 -22.52 -9.49
N LEU A 122 -17.85 -21.71 -9.86
CA LEU A 122 -17.96 -20.26 -9.86
C LEU A 122 -18.87 -19.81 -11.02
N PRO A 123 -19.60 -18.69 -10.87
CA PRO A 123 -20.26 -18.05 -12.00
C PRO A 123 -19.25 -17.76 -13.12
N LYS A 124 -19.67 -17.85 -14.38
CA LYS A 124 -18.76 -17.74 -15.52
C LYS A 124 -18.07 -16.38 -15.58
N GLU A 125 -18.77 -15.33 -15.16
CA GLU A 125 -18.27 -13.98 -15.06
C GLU A 125 -17.11 -13.88 -14.05
N GLU A 126 -17.18 -14.63 -12.96
CA GLU A 126 -16.12 -14.67 -11.94
C GLU A 126 -14.89 -15.43 -12.46
N GLU A 127 -15.09 -16.56 -13.16
CA GLU A 127 -13.98 -17.25 -13.82
C GLU A 127 -13.28 -16.35 -14.85
N ASN A 128 -14.06 -15.65 -15.67
CA ASN A 128 -13.53 -14.76 -16.69
C ASN A 128 -12.77 -13.58 -16.06
N PHE A 129 -13.29 -13.04 -14.95
CA PHE A 129 -12.59 -12.02 -14.18
C PHE A 129 -11.24 -12.53 -13.67
N GLN A 130 -11.21 -13.70 -13.02
CA GLN A 130 -9.97 -14.24 -12.48
C GLN A 130 -8.93 -14.59 -13.54
N LYS A 131 -9.36 -14.89 -14.79
CA LYS A 131 -8.46 -15.09 -15.94
C LYS A 131 -7.94 -13.78 -16.53
N ALA A 132 -8.77 -12.75 -16.58
CA ALA A 132 -8.42 -11.48 -17.23
C ALA A 132 -7.61 -10.55 -16.33
N TYR A 133 -7.79 -10.63 -15.00
CA TYR A 133 -7.19 -9.70 -14.04
C TYR A 133 -6.02 -10.34 -13.31
N VAL A 134 -4.86 -9.70 -13.44
CA VAL A 134 -3.64 -10.05 -12.72
C VAL A 134 -3.55 -9.21 -11.45
N LYS A 135 -3.15 -9.83 -10.34
CA LYS A 135 -2.90 -9.09 -9.10
C LYS A 135 -1.74 -8.12 -9.32
N ALA A 136 -1.89 -6.89 -8.85
CA ALA A 136 -0.80 -5.93 -8.86
C ALA A 136 0.40 -6.50 -8.08
N PRO A 137 1.64 -6.13 -8.46
CA PRO A 137 2.80 -6.46 -7.65
C PRO A 137 2.60 -5.93 -6.23
N SER A 138 3.16 -6.65 -5.26
CA SER A 138 3.14 -6.19 -3.87
C SER A 138 4.21 -5.09 -3.69
N PHE A 139 4.55 -4.81 -2.43
CA PHE A 139 5.54 -3.81 -2.08
C PHE A 139 6.41 -4.29 -0.93
N LEU A 140 7.60 -3.71 -0.83
CA LEU A 140 8.41 -3.72 0.37
C LEU A 140 8.21 -2.38 1.07
N SER A 141 7.97 -2.42 2.38
CA SER A 141 7.81 -1.25 3.25
C SER A 141 8.97 -1.18 4.26
N ILE A 142 9.41 0.03 4.60
CA ILE A 142 10.39 0.29 5.65
C ILE A 142 9.83 1.40 6.52
N HIS A 143 9.71 1.12 7.81
CA HIS A 143 9.32 2.09 8.83
C HIS A 143 10.57 2.45 9.61
N LEU A 144 10.95 3.72 9.58
CA LEU A 144 12.11 4.23 10.32
C LEU A 144 11.64 5.24 11.37
N GLY A 145 12.25 5.17 12.55
CA GLY A 145 12.33 6.30 13.46
C GLY A 145 13.73 6.89 13.35
N VAL A 146 13.85 8.19 13.09
CA VAL A 146 15.14 8.87 12.88
C VAL A 146 15.22 10.14 13.73
N LYS A 147 16.44 10.60 14.01
CA LYS A 147 16.66 11.94 14.57
C LYS A 147 16.21 13.01 13.57
N ALA A 148 15.48 14.01 14.03
CA ALA A 148 14.87 15.03 13.17
C ALA A 148 15.90 15.94 12.48
N ASP A 149 17.10 16.07 13.03
CA ASP A 149 18.20 16.89 12.49
C ASP A 149 18.78 16.36 11.16
N VAL A 150 18.46 15.12 10.78
CA VAL A 150 18.85 14.56 9.48
C VAL A 150 18.05 15.11 8.31
N SER A 151 16.88 15.71 8.58
CA SER A 151 16.01 16.29 7.58
C SER A 151 16.29 17.78 7.42
N PRO A 152 16.61 18.28 6.22
CA PRO A 152 16.76 19.71 5.97
C PRO A 152 15.49 20.49 6.34
N ARG A 153 15.65 21.76 6.77
CA ARG A 153 14.49 22.64 7.00
C ARG A 153 13.70 22.82 5.71
N GLY A 154 12.38 22.73 5.82
CA GLY A 154 11.47 22.82 4.66
C GLY A 154 11.34 21.53 3.86
N THR A 155 11.80 20.39 4.38
CA THR A 155 11.52 19.07 3.77
C THR A 155 10.02 18.86 3.68
N ASP A 156 9.52 18.47 2.50
CA ASP A 156 8.12 18.14 2.29
C ASP A 156 7.74 16.79 2.91
N CYS A 157 6.45 16.59 3.16
CA CYS A 157 5.98 15.31 3.71
C CYS A 157 6.18 14.14 2.73
N HIS A 158 5.98 14.35 1.42
CA HIS A 158 5.98 13.27 0.44
C HIS A 158 7.06 13.46 -0.61
N HIS A 159 7.84 12.40 -0.84
CA HIS A 159 8.85 12.37 -1.89
C HIS A 159 8.63 11.14 -2.78
N PHE A 160 8.79 11.36 -4.08
CA PHE A 160 8.93 10.30 -5.06
C PHE A 160 10.35 10.35 -5.60
N VAL A 161 11.06 9.24 -5.50
CA VAL A 161 12.47 9.14 -5.87
C VAL A 161 12.60 8.09 -6.95
N LEU A 162 13.24 8.44 -8.05
CA LEU A 162 13.59 7.54 -9.15
C LEU A 162 15.06 7.78 -9.50
N GLU A 163 15.82 6.73 -9.79
CA GLU A 163 17.18 6.88 -10.32
C GLU A 163 17.14 7.43 -11.76
N ASP A 164 18.31 7.78 -12.32
CA ASP A 164 18.42 8.50 -13.59
C ASP A 164 17.79 7.76 -14.81
N ASP A 165 17.52 6.46 -14.68
CA ASP A 165 16.86 5.65 -15.72
C ASP A 165 15.35 5.46 -15.47
N TRP A 166 14.56 6.23 -16.22
CA TRP A 166 13.09 6.19 -16.23
C TRP A 166 12.49 4.83 -16.61
N LYS A 167 13.26 3.97 -17.28
CA LYS A 167 12.82 2.61 -17.60
C LYS A 167 12.62 1.75 -16.34
N ASN A 168 13.21 2.16 -15.23
CA ASN A 168 13.07 1.47 -13.94
C ASN A 168 11.85 1.89 -13.14
N LEU A 169 10.98 2.77 -13.66
CA LEU A 169 9.80 3.26 -12.94
C LEU A 169 8.94 2.13 -12.36
N GLU A 170 8.63 1.13 -13.19
CA GLU A 170 7.81 -0.04 -12.83
C GLU A 170 8.65 -1.21 -12.29
N SER A 171 9.98 -1.16 -12.39
CA SER A 171 10.88 -2.22 -11.92
C SER A 171 10.86 -2.34 -10.40
N PRO A 172 10.96 -3.56 -9.83
CA PRO A 172 11.12 -3.74 -8.39
C PRO A 172 12.28 -2.91 -7.84
N TYR A 173 12.06 -2.20 -6.74
CA TYR A 173 13.05 -1.30 -6.11
C TYR A 173 13.47 -0.08 -6.96
N GLY A 174 12.90 0.09 -8.15
CA GLY A 174 13.27 1.15 -9.09
C GLY A 174 12.79 2.53 -8.63
N SER A 175 11.55 2.63 -8.18
CA SER A 175 10.96 3.84 -7.61
C SER A 175 10.77 3.71 -6.08
N ILE A 176 11.06 4.78 -5.35
CA ILE A 176 10.87 4.84 -3.90
C ILE A 176 9.86 5.93 -3.59
N PHE A 177 8.85 5.56 -2.81
CA PHE A 177 7.92 6.48 -2.19
C PHE A 177 8.33 6.68 -0.74
N LEU A 178 8.45 7.92 -0.32
CA LEU A 178 8.76 8.28 1.05
C LEU A 178 7.69 9.22 1.59
N SER A 179 7.26 8.96 2.82
CA SER A 179 6.38 9.84 3.59
C SER A 179 6.98 10.14 4.96
N ILE A 180 6.99 11.42 5.35
CA ILE A 180 7.51 11.95 6.61
C ILE A 180 6.37 12.71 7.32
N PRO A 181 5.34 12.00 7.81
CA PRO A 181 4.14 12.65 8.33
C PRO A 181 4.41 13.56 9.53
N THR A 182 5.50 13.35 10.27
CA THR A 182 5.94 14.19 11.41
C THR A 182 6.35 15.60 11.02
N VAL A 183 6.55 15.87 9.73
CA VAL A 183 6.69 17.24 9.20
C VAL A 183 5.35 18.00 9.32
N LEU A 184 4.22 17.31 9.15
CA LEU A 184 2.89 17.90 9.23
C LEU A 184 2.27 17.78 10.63
N ASP A 185 2.57 16.69 11.35
CA ASP A 185 2.05 16.42 12.69
C ASP A 185 3.15 15.82 13.59
N SER A 186 3.79 16.69 14.37
CA SER A 186 4.87 16.30 15.28
C SER A 186 4.43 15.37 16.41
N SER A 187 3.12 15.24 16.70
CA SER A 187 2.63 14.36 17.77
C SER A 187 2.79 12.87 17.46
N LEU A 188 3.08 12.52 16.21
CA LEU A 188 3.25 11.15 15.74
C LEU A 188 4.58 10.51 16.16
N ALA A 189 5.53 11.30 16.67
CA ALA A 189 6.83 10.83 17.11
C ALA A 189 7.25 11.50 18.43
N PRO A 190 8.22 10.90 19.16
CA PRO A 190 8.88 11.59 20.26
C PRO A 190 9.52 12.91 19.81
N GLU A 191 9.71 13.83 20.76
CA GLU A 191 10.39 15.10 20.51
C GLU A 191 11.79 14.86 19.90
N GLY A 192 12.16 15.69 18.92
CA GLY A 192 13.43 15.57 18.20
C GLY A 192 13.52 14.38 17.24
N CYS A 193 12.41 13.68 16.96
CA CYS A 193 12.37 12.55 16.04
C CYS A 193 11.42 12.77 14.85
N HIS A 194 11.71 12.07 13.76
CA HIS A 194 10.79 11.89 12.64
C HIS A 194 10.51 10.42 12.41
N ILE A 195 9.31 10.11 11.92
CA ILE A 195 9.00 8.80 11.34
C ILE A 195 9.02 8.90 9.83
N LEU A 196 9.69 7.95 9.19
CA LEU A 196 9.72 7.82 7.73
C LEU A 196 9.05 6.50 7.38
N HIS A 197 8.04 6.56 6.51
CA HIS A 197 7.48 5.38 5.86
C HIS A 197 7.95 5.37 4.41
N VAL A 198 8.74 4.36 4.08
CA VAL A 198 9.29 4.14 2.74
C VAL A 198 8.59 2.93 2.15
N PHE A 199 8.18 2.99 0.89
CA PHE A 199 7.79 1.79 0.17
C PHE A 199 8.23 1.81 -1.29
N THR A 200 8.34 0.63 -1.86
CA THR A 200 8.71 0.41 -3.26
C THR A 200 8.03 -0.86 -3.76
N THR A 201 7.79 -0.94 -5.07
CA THR A 201 7.28 -2.16 -5.71
C THR A 201 8.23 -3.33 -5.45
N SER A 202 7.64 -4.50 -5.16
CA SER A 202 8.36 -5.75 -4.91
C SER A 202 7.39 -6.92 -5.12
N SER A 203 7.81 -7.92 -5.90
CA SER A 203 6.95 -9.06 -6.18
C SER A 203 7.09 -10.16 -5.13
N ILE A 204 6.06 -10.99 -4.94
CA ILE A 204 6.13 -12.08 -3.94
C ILE A 204 7.08 -13.19 -4.37
N GLU A 205 7.23 -13.41 -5.66
CA GLU A 205 8.10 -14.39 -6.30
C GLU A 205 9.57 -14.17 -5.88
N ASP A 206 9.98 -12.92 -5.65
CA ASP A 206 11.31 -12.60 -5.12
C ASP A 206 11.57 -13.17 -3.71
N TRP A 207 10.52 -13.44 -2.94
CA TRP A 207 10.61 -13.82 -1.52
C TRP A 207 10.16 -15.27 -1.26
N GLU A 208 9.75 -15.99 -2.30
CA GLU A 208 9.38 -17.40 -2.24
C GLU A 208 10.61 -18.32 -2.26
N GLY A 209 10.46 -19.55 -1.74
CA GLY A 209 11.55 -20.55 -1.68
C GLY A 209 12.71 -20.25 -0.73
N LEU A 210 12.80 -19.05 -0.16
CA LEU A 210 13.88 -18.68 0.77
C LEU A 210 13.74 -19.37 2.13
N SER A 211 14.87 -19.87 2.64
CA SER A 211 14.97 -20.26 4.06
C SER A 211 14.74 -19.04 4.95
N ARG A 212 14.37 -19.25 6.22
CA ARG A 212 14.18 -18.14 7.17
C ARG A 212 15.45 -17.29 7.30
N LYS A 213 16.63 -17.91 7.27
CA LYS A 213 17.91 -17.21 7.37
C LYS A 213 18.15 -16.33 6.14
N ASP A 214 17.98 -16.90 4.94
CA ASP A 214 18.22 -16.18 3.68
C ASP A 214 17.20 -15.06 3.47
N TYR A 215 15.95 -15.29 3.90
CA TYR A 215 14.91 -14.27 3.91
C TYR A 215 15.32 -13.05 4.76
N VAL A 216 15.80 -13.28 5.99
CA VAL A 216 16.24 -12.18 6.88
C VAL A 216 17.44 -11.46 6.28
N VAL A 217 18.44 -12.18 5.76
CA VAL A 217 19.61 -11.57 5.13
C VAL A 217 19.22 -10.74 3.90
N LYS A 218 18.39 -11.28 3.00
CA LYS A 218 17.90 -10.56 1.82
C LYS A 218 17.12 -9.31 2.20
N LYS A 219 16.24 -9.42 3.22
CA LYS A 219 15.45 -8.30 3.75
C LYS A 219 16.33 -7.15 4.21
N GLU A 220 17.41 -7.43 4.94
CA GLU A 220 18.38 -6.42 5.37
C GLU A 220 19.16 -5.81 4.21
N ILE A 221 19.64 -6.62 3.26
CA ILE A 221 20.38 -6.15 2.09
C ILE A 221 19.52 -5.19 1.24
N VAL A 222 18.27 -5.56 0.99
CA VAL A 222 17.35 -4.73 0.18
C VAL A 222 17.02 -3.43 0.92
N ALA A 223 16.73 -3.50 2.23
CA ALA A 223 16.47 -2.30 3.02
C ALA A 223 17.68 -1.35 3.04
N ASP A 224 18.90 -1.88 3.22
CA ASP A 224 20.12 -1.07 3.25
C ASP A 224 20.37 -0.36 1.91
N LYS A 225 20.10 -1.02 0.78
CA LYS A 225 20.20 -0.39 -0.56
C LYS A 225 19.23 0.79 -0.71
N ILE A 226 17.98 0.62 -0.30
CA ILE A 226 16.95 1.66 -0.36
C ILE A 226 17.32 2.84 0.55
N ILE A 227 17.75 2.56 1.77
CA ILE A 227 18.19 3.59 2.73
C ILE A 227 19.43 4.34 2.20
N SER A 228 20.39 3.63 1.61
CA SER A 228 21.58 4.25 0.99
C SER A 228 21.19 5.22 -0.12
N ARG A 229 20.17 4.89 -0.91
CA ARG A 229 19.68 5.76 -1.97
C ARG A 229 19.03 7.02 -1.41
N LEU A 230 18.17 6.88 -0.38
CA LEU A 230 17.58 8.03 0.31
C LEU A 230 18.64 8.91 0.98
N GLU A 231 19.66 8.30 1.59
CA GLU A 231 20.78 9.02 2.19
C GLU A 231 21.55 9.85 1.17
N LYS A 232 21.88 9.25 0.01
CA LYS A 232 22.63 9.91 -1.06
C LYS A 232 21.85 11.07 -1.68
N GLN A 233 20.53 10.91 -1.87
CA GLN A 233 19.75 11.83 -2.67
C GLN A 233 19.02 12.90 -1.86
N LEU A 234 18.59 12.59 -0.64
CA LEU A 234 17.72 13.47 0.16
C LEU A 234 18.28 13.80 1.53
N PHE A 235 18.83 12.81 2.25
CA PHE A 235 19.14 12.95 3.68
C PHE A 235 20.56 12.46 4.02
N PRO A 236 21.60 13.24 3.73
CA PRO A 236 22.97 12.88 4.10
C PRO A 236 23.08 12.55 5.60
N GLY A 237 23.62 11.37 5.94
CA GLY A 237 23.72 10.90 7.31
C GLY A 237 22.51 10.08 7.81
N LEU A 238 21.53 9.79 6.94
CA LEU A 238 20.31 9.04 7.29
C LEU A 238 20.61 7.75 8.06
N LYS A 239 21.56 6.94 7.60
CA LYS A 239 21.88 5.66 8.25
C LYS A 239 22.28 5.82 9.71
N SER A 240 23.10 6.83 10.01
CA SER A 240 23.58 7.15 11.36
C SER A 240 22.49 7.75 12.24
N ALA A 241 21.43 8.31 11.65
CA ALA A 241 20.31 8.91 12.37
C ALA A 241 19.18 7.91 12.71
N ILE A 242 19.22 6.68 12.19
CA ILE A 242 18.20 5.66 12.44
C ILE A 242 18.26 5.21 13.91
N LEU A 243 17.14 5.41 14.62
CA LEU A 243 16.90 4.96 15.99
C LEU A 243 16.07 3.67 16.02
N PHE A 244 15.23 3.47 15.00
CA PHE A 244 14.36 2.31 14.86
C PHE A 244 14.19 1.96 13.38
N LYS A 245 14.13 0.66 13.07
CA LYS A 245 13.89 0.15 11.72
C LYS A 245 13.05 -1.13 11.78
N GLU A 246 11.92 -1.11 11.08
CA GLU A 246 11.09 -2.28 10.79
C GLU A 246 10.88 -2.38 9.28
N VAL A 247 11.02 -3.57 8.71
CA VAL A 247 10.87 -3.79 7.26
C VAL A 247 9.72 -4.78 7.04
N GLY A 248 8.78 -4.47 6.17
CA GLY A 248 7.75 -5.38 5.69
C GLY A 248 8.04 -5.81 4.26
N THR A 249 7.91 -7.08 3.93
CA THR A 249 8.06 -7.58 2.56
C THR A 249 6.72 -8.11 2.04
N PRO A 250 6.57 -8.41 0.74
CA PRO A 250 5.38 -9.06 0.21
C PRO A 250 4.93 -10.31 1.01
N LYS A 251 5.88 -11.01 1.64
CA LYS A 251 5.62 -12.20 2.46
C LYS A 251 5.00 -11.86 3.82
N THR A 252 5.25 -10.68 4.38
CA THR A 252 4.67 -10.25 5.66
C THR A 252 3.30 -9.60 5.51
N HIS A 253 2.90 -9.21 4.31
CA HIS A 253 1.60 -8.60 4.04
C HIS A 253 0.47 -9.62 3.81
N ARG A 254 0.77 -10.93 3.87
CA ARG A 254 -0.20 -12.01 3.66
C ARG A 254 -0.97 -12.37 4.93
#